data_AF-A0A2E8S2N7-F1
#
_entry.id   AF-A0A2E8S2N7-F1
#
_cell.length_a   1.000
_cell.length_b   1.000
_cell.length_c   1.000
_cell.angle_alpha   90.00
_cell.angle_beta   90.00
_cell.angle_gamma   90.00
#
_symmetry.space_group_name_H-M   'P 1'
#
loop_
_entity.id
_entity.type
_entity.pdbx_description
1 polymer ?
#
loop_
_entity_poly.entity_id
_entity_poly.type
_entity_poly.pdbx_seq_one_letter_code
_entity_poly.pdbx_strand_id
1 'polypeptide(L)' 'MGSKGWILLVGILLAILHQDFWLWDDGSVLFGFLPIGLGYHAAYSIVVALYWWWVVRAVWPADSETSDDEAAP' A
#
# COMPACT_ATOMS: atom_id res chain seq x y z
N MET A 1 -11.28 1.69 17.42
CA MET A 1 -11.39 1.47 15.97
C MET A 1 -11.67 0.00 15.70
N GLY A 2 -12.69 -0.35 14.91
CA GLY A 2 -12.88 -1.73 14.45
C GLY A 2 -11.68 -2.23 13.64
N SER A 3 -11.62 -3.55 13.36
CA SER A 3 -10.51 -4.21 12.63
C SER A 3 -10.12 -3.49 11.32
N LYS A 4 -11.05 -2.78 10.67
CA LYS A 4 -10.84 -2.02 9.43
C LYS A 4 -10.13 -0.67 9.62
N GLY A 5 -10.16 -0.08 10.82
CA GLY A 5 -9.52 1.22 11.08
C GLY A 5 -7.99 1.16 11.00
N TRP A 6 -7.41 -0.01 11.30
CA TRP A 6 -5.98 -0.26 11.14
C TRP A 6 -5.54 -0.22 9.68
N ILE A 7 -6.37 -0.69 8.75
CA ILE A 7 -6.10 -0.63 7.31
C ILE A 7 -5.93 0.84 6.90
N LEU A 8 -6.88 1.70 7.27
CA LEU A 8 -6.83 3.12 6.94
C LEU A 8 -5.61 3.81 7.56
N LEU A 9 -5.28 3.51 8.82
CA LEU A 9 -4.09 4.06 9.48
C LEU A 9 -2.80 3.67 8.75
N VAL A 10 -2.65 2.40 8.39
CA VAL A 10 -1.48 1.92 7.64
C VAL A 10 -1.44 2.57 6.25
N GLY A 11 -2.58 2.70 5.57
CA GLY A 11 -2.66 3.39 4.28
C GLY A 11 -2.24 4.85 4.34
N ILE A 12 -2.67 5.59 5.37
CA ILE A 12 -2.26 6.99 5.61
C ILE A 12 -0.76 7.07 5.90
N LEU A 13 -0.24 6.16 6.73
CA LEU A 13 1.18 6.10 7.03
C LEU A 13 2.00 5.88 5.76
N LEU A 14 1.60 4.92 4.92
CA LEU A 14 2.22 4.67 3.61
C LEU A 14 2.17 5.93 2.73
N ALA A 15 1.03 6.62 2.64
CA ALA A 15 0.92 7.86 1.85
C ALA A 15 1.88 8.96 2.30
N ILE A 16 2.14 9.09 3.61
CA ILE A 16 3.15 10.00 4.16
C ILE A 16 4.56 9.50 3.79
N LEU A 17 4.81 8.20 3.96
CA LEU A 17 6.08 7.58 3.60
C LEU A 17 6.38 7.66 2.09
N HIS A 18 5.37 7.87 1.25
CA HIS A 18 5.55 8.03 -0.18
C HIS A 18 6.14 9.38 -0.58
N GLN A 19 5.97 10.41 0.26
CA GLN A 19 6.43 11.76 -0.09
C GLN A 19 7.96 11.87 -0.17
N ASP A 20 8.68 10.98 0.52
CA ASP A 20 10.14 10.85 0.47
C ASP A 20 10.91 12.17 0.66
N PHE A 21 10.44 13.03 1.57
CA PHE A 21 11.10 14.32 1.82
C PHE A 21 12.48 14.19 2.50
N TRP A 22 12.79 13.04 3.09
CA TRP A 22 14.05 12.82 3.82
C TRP A 22 15.21 12.36 2.91
N LEU A 23 14.96 11.70 1.77
CA LEU A 23 16.01 11.34 0.80
C LEU A 23 16.12 12.31 -0.37
N TRP A 24 15.28 13.37 -0.43
CA TRP A 24 15.24 14.30 -1.55
C TRP A 24 16.62 14.92 -1.88
N ASP A 25 17.40 15.26 -0.86
CA ASP A 25 18.73 15.88 -1.02
C ASP A 25 19.89 14.88 -0.79
N ASP A 26 19.58 13.59 -0.69
CA ASP A 26 20.58 12.55 -0.46
C ASP A 26 21.10 12.02 -1.81
N GLY A 27 22.34 12.38 -2.13
CA GLY A 27 23.05 11.94 -3.33
C GLY A 27 23.72 10.57 -3.23
N SER A 28 23.51 9.82 -2.15
CA SER A 28 24.12 8.49 -2.00
C SER A 28 23.61 7.49 -3.05
N VAL A 29 24.50 6.58 -3.42
CA VAL A 29 24.26 5.62 -4.51
C VAL A 29 24.40 4.21 -3.97
N LEU A 30 23.31 3.44 -4.04
CA LEU A 30 23.27 2.02 -3.76
C LEU A 30 23.89 1.23 -4.92
N PHE A 31 24.70 0.22 -4.57
CA PHE A 31 25.35 -0.70 -5.52
C PHE A 31 26.18 -0.03 -6.62
N GLY A 32 26.55 1.24 -6.46
CA GLY A 32 27.33 2.01 -7.43
C GLY A 32 26.56 2.51 -8.67
N PHE A 33 25.24 2.29 -8.76
CA PHE A 33 24.44 2.80 -9.90
C PHE A 33 23.03 3.28 -9.54
N LEU A 34 22.48 2.90 -8.38
CA LEU A 34 21.09 3.17 -8.03
C LEU A 34 21.00 4.33 -7.02
N PRO A 35 20.42 5.48 -7.37
CA PRO A 35 20.21 6.57 -6.40
C PRO A 35 19.40 6.09 -5.20
N ILE A 36 19.77 6.54 -4.00
CA ILE A 36 19.14 6.08 -2.74
C ILE A 36 17.63 6.33 -2.71
N GLY A 37 17.15 7.50 -3.16
CA GLY A 37 15.73 7.80 -3.25
C GLY A 37 14.98 6.86 -4.20
N LEU A 38 15.61 6.49 -5.33
CA LEU A 38 15.04 5.51 -6.24
C LEU A 38 15.00 4.10 -5.63
N GLY A 39 16.06 3.70 -4.92
CA GLY A 39 16.10 2.44 -4.18
C GLY A 39 15.04 2.37 -3.08
N TYR A 40 14.82 3.48 -2.37
CA TYR A 40 13.74 3.62 -1.40
C TYR A 40 12.36 3.44 -2.06
N HIS A 41 12.09 4.13 -3.17
CA HIS A 41 10.83 3.99 -3.88
C HIS A 41 10.59 2.58 -4.43
N ALA A 42 11.64 1.89 -4.88
CA ALA A 42 11.54 0.50 -5.32
C ALA A 42 11.14 -0.43 -4.18
N ALA A 43 11.79 -0.33 -3.02
CA ALA A 43 11.43 -1.09 -1.82
C ALA A 43 10.02 -0.73 -1.31
N TYR A 44 9.69 0.57 -1.29
CA TYR A 44 8.38 1.08 -0.90
C TYR A 44 7.27 0.50 -1.79
N SER A 45 7.50 0.38 -3.10
CA SER A 45 6.53 -0.19 -4.05
C SER A 45 6.20 -1.66 -3.73
N ILE A 46 7.20 -2.44 -3.31
CA ILE A 46 7.01 -3.84 -2.87
C ILE A 46 6.13 -3.87 -1.60
N VAL A 47 6.42 -3.01 -0.62
CA VAL A 47 5.63 -2.91 0.62
C VAL A 47 4.18 -2.54 0.32
N VAL A 48 3.95 -1.56 -0.56
CA VAL A 48 2.59 -1.13 -0.96
C VAL A 48 1.86 -2.24 -1.70
N ALA A 49 2.53 -3.00 -2.57
CA ALA A 49 1.94 -4.14 -3.26
C ALA A 49 1.47 -5.22 -2.26
N LEU A 50 2.31 -5.56 -1.26
CA LEU A 50 1.96 -6.49 -0.20
C LEU A 50 0.80 -5.98 0.67
N TYR A 51 0.81 -4.69 0.99
CA TYR A 51 -0.28 -4.04 1.71
C TYR A 51 -1.59 -4.16 0.93
N TRP A 52 -1.62 -3.83 -0.37
CA TRP A 52 -2.83 -3.94 -1.18
C TRP A 52 -3.31 -5.38 -1.35
N TRP A 53 -2.39 -6.33 -1.52
CA TRP A 53 -2.74 -7.76 -1.51
C TRP A 53 -3.47 -8.16 -0.23
N TRP A 54 -2.97 -7.72 0.93
CA TRP A 54 -3.62 -7.96 2.22
C TRP A 54 -4.98 -7.25 2.34
N VAL A 55 -5.07 -5.99 1.89
CA VAL A 55 -6.32 -5.21 1.91
C VAL A 55 -7.41 -5.87 1.09
N VAL A 56 -7.11 -6.30 -0.14
CA VAL A 56 -8.07 -7.01 -1.00
C VAL A 56 -8.59 -8.26 -0.29
N ARG A 57 -7.70 -9.06 0.30
CA ARG A 57 -8.09 -10.29 1.03
C ARG A 57 -8.91 -10.01 2.30
N ALA A 58 -8.68 -8.88 2.96
CA ALA A 58 -9.36 -8.52 4.22
C ALA A 58 -10.71 -7.81 4.00
N VAL A 59 -10.82 -7.01 2.94
CA VAL A 59 -11.99 -6.15 2.67
C VAL A 59 -12.91 -6.74 1.59
N TRP A 60 -12.37 -7.55 0.67
CA TRP A 60 -13.09 -8.18 -0.43
C TRP A 60 -13.01 -9.72 -0.35
N PRO A 61 -13.68 -10.34 0.64
CA PRO A 61 -13.74 -11.80 0.74
C PRO A 61 -14.52 -12.40 -0.44
N ALA A 62 -14.04 -13.51 -1.00
CA ALA A 62 -14.61 -14.13 -2.20
C ALA A 62 -16.07 -14.60 -2.05
N ASP A 63 -16.58 -14.75 -0.83
CA ASP A 63 -17.98 -15.09 -0.54
C ASP A 63 -18.94 -13.87 -0.56
N SER A 64 -18.50 -12.69 -1.04
CA SER A 64 -19.36 -11.50 -1.10
C SER A 64 -20.43 -11.54 -2.22
N GLU A 65 -20.56 -12.65 -2.95
CA GLU A 65 -21.53 -12.81 -4.06
C GLU A 65 -22.85 -13.48 -3.63
N THR A 66 -23.51 -12.98 -2.57
CA THR A 66 -24.86 -13.44 -2.20
C THR A 66 -25.86 -12.32 -1.89
N SER A 67 -25.81 -11.18 -2.57
CA SER A 67 -26.85 -10.16 -2.39
C SER A 67 -27.07 -9.24 -3.60
N ASP A 68 -27.19 -9.79 -4.81
CA ASP A 68 -27.69 -9.02 -5.97
C ASP A 68 -28.72 -9.78 -6.84
N ASP A 69 -29.21 -10.95 -6.41
CA ASP A 69 -30.26 -11.71 -7.12
C ASP A 69 -31.69 -11.47 -6.56
N GLU A 70 -31.88 -10.60 -5.56
CA GLU A 70 -33.21 -10.24 -5.02
C GLU A 70 -33.68 -8.88 -5.57
N ALA A 71 -33.65 -8.74 -6.90
CA ALA A 71 -34.34 -7.66 -7.61
C ALA A 71 -35.06 -8.23 -8.84
N ALA A 72 -35.85 -9.28 -8.61
CA ALA A 72 -36.92 -9.68 -9.52
C ALA A 72 -38.03 -8.61 -9.50
N PRO A 73 -38.42 -8.10 -10.67
CA PRO A 73 -39.82 -8.17 -11.09
C PRO A 73 -40.02 -9.16 -12.24
#